data_AF-A0A672FYF4-F1
#
_entry.id   AF-A0A672FYF4-F1
#
_cell.length_a   1.000
_cell.length_b   1.000
_cell.length_c   1.000
_cell.angle_alpha   90.00
_cell.angle_beta   90.00
_cell.angle_gamma   90.00
#
_symmetry.space_group_name_H-M   'P 1'
#
loop_
_entity.id
_entity.type
_entity.pdbx_description
1 polymer ?
#
loop_
_entity_poly.entity_id
_entity_poly.type
_entity_poly.pdbx_seq_one_letter_code
_entity_poly.pdbx_strand_id
1 'polypeptide(L)'
;VPNWEKKSVIIAYLRRHVAHEIFLAIAYFKDLVPTMEEYIYNDGTSKNLMSLKGTIPVMITGKGHTTYNIPISLWIEDNYPQTAPICYVRPTREMMVLRGKFVSSNGEILLPYLEDWSNVRSPPQKVTSRTSQSQRG
;
A
#
# COMPACT_ATOMS: atom_id res chain seq x y z
N VAL A 1 3.07 -20.69 -0.84
CA VAL A 1 1.69 -20.28 -1.18
C VAL A 1 1.54 -20.28 -2.69
N PRO A 2 0.79 -21.23 -3.28
CA PRO A 2 0.50 -21.26 -4.71
C PRO A 2 -0.16 -19.98 -5.22
N ASN A 3 0.04 -19.64 -6.50
CA ASN A 3 -0.51 -18.42 -7.11
C ASN A 3 -2.04 -18.32 -7.08
N TRP A 4 -2.76 -19.45 -7.02
CA TRP A 4 -4.22 -19.46 -6.98
C TRP A 4 -4.77 -18.99 -5.63
N GLU A 5 -4.09 -19.29 -4.51
CA GLU A 5 -4.49 -18.82 -3.17
C GLU A 5 -4.36 -17.29 -3.09
N LYS A 6 -3.25 -16.74 -3.58
CA LYS A 6 -3.05 -15.27 -3.65
C LYS A 6 -4.18 -14.60 -4.44
N LYS A 7 -4.57 -15.17 -5.59
CA LYS A 7 -5.67 -14.65 -6.42
C LYS A 7 -7.02 -14.73 -5.71
N SER A 8 -7.34 -15.84 -5.06
CA SER A 8 -8.62 -16.02 -4.35
C SER A 8 -8.78 -15.03 -3.21
N VAL A 9 -7.72 -14.81 -2.43
CA VAL A 9 -7.72 -13.83 -1.32
C VAL A 9 -7.92 -12.41 -1.84
N ILE A 10 -7.21 -12.05 -2.92
CA ILE A 10 -7.38 -10.76 -3.59
C ILE A 10 -8.83 -10.59 -4.05
N ILE A 11 -9.36 -11.55 -4.82
CA ILE A 11 -10.73 -11.51 -5.37
C ILE A 11 -11.79 -11.36 -4.27
N ALA A 12 -11.64 -12.09 -3.16
CA ALA A 12 -12.59 -12.03 -2.04
C ALA A 12 -12.67 -10.63 -1.38
N TYR A 13 -11.60 -9.84 -1.45
CA TYR A 13 -11.53 -8.53 -0.82
C TYR A 13 -12.10 -7.39 -1.68
N LEU A 14 -12.46 -7.62 -2.97
CA LEU A 14 -12.49 -6.53 -3.94
C LEU A 14 -13.82 -5.88 -4.35
N ARG A 15 -13.78 -4.54 -4.22
CA ARG A 15 -14.12 -3.57 -5.26
C ARG A 15 -13.03 -3.56 -6.35
N ARG A 16 -13.38 -3.61 -7.65
CA ARG A 16 -12.46 -3.89 -8.79
C ARG A 16 -11.13 -3.11 -8.86
N HIS A 17 -11.00 -1.94 -8.24
CA HIS A 17 -9.83 -1.06 -8.41
C HIS A 17 -8.61 -1.44 -7.55
N VAL A 18 -8.81 -1.86 -6.29
CA VAL A 18 -7.71 -2.24 -5.37
C VAL A 18 -6.98 -3.51 -5.86
N ALA A 19 -7.67 -4.32 -6.66
CA ALA A 19 -7.23 -5.63 -7.16
C ALA A 19 -5.97 -5.52 -7.96
N HIS A 20 -6.03 -4.52 -8.83
CA HIS A 20 -5.06 -4.27 -9.86
C HIS A 20 -3.79 -3.77 -9.20
N GLU A 21 -3.91 -2.86 -8.24
CA GLU A 21 -2.78 -2.29 -7.53
C GLU A 21 -2.09 -3.32 -6.64
N ILE A 22 -2.87 -4.16 -5.93
CA ILE A 22 -2.30 -5.31 -5.21
C ILE A 22 -1.58 -6.27 -6.17
N PHE A 23 -2.21 -6.60 -7.31
CA PHE A 23 -1.62 -7.50 -8.29
C PHE A 23 -0.30 -6.96 -8.84
N LEU A 24 -0.23 -5.68 -9.17
CA LEU A 24 1.00 -5.03 -9.62
C LEU A 24 2.08 -5.06 -8.53
N ALA A 25 1.71 -4.77 -7.28
CA ALA A 25 2.65 -4.77 -6.15
C ALA A 25 3.29 -6.14 -5.93
N ILE A 26 2.49 -7.22 -5.89
CA ILE A 26 3.01 -8.58 -5.71
C ILE A 26 3.69 -9.14 -6.97
N ALA A 27 3.36 -8.60 -8.14
CA ALA A 27 4.06 -8.93 -9.37
C ALA A 27 5.46 -8.31 -9.39
N TYR A 28 5.64 -7.12 -8.81
CA TYR A 28 6.93 -6.46 -8.70
C TYR A 28 7.76 -6.99 -7.53
N PHE A 29 7.18 -7.02 -6.32
CA PHE A 29 7.82 -7.53 -5.09
C PHE A 29 7.35 -8.95 -4.81
N LYS A 30 8.14 -9.95 -5.24
CA LYS A 30 7.75 -11.37 -5.18
C LYS A 30 7.59 -11.93 -3.77
N ASP A 31 8.29 -11.34 -2.81
CA ASP A 31 8.25 -11.74 -1.40
C ASP A 31 6.99 -11.24 -0.69
N LEU A 32 6.23 -10.33 -1.31
CA LEU A 32 4.95 -9.89 -0.76
C LEU A 32 3.88 -10.98 -0.92
N VAL A 33 3.20 -11.23 0.19
CA VAL A 33 2.10 -12.17 0.30
C VAL A 33 0.85 -11.40 0.70
N PRO A 34 -0.21 -11.43 -0.12
CA PRO A 34 -1.51 -10.88 0.25
C PRO A 34 -2.23 -11.82 1.22
N THR A 35 -2.70 -11.28 2.34
CA THR A 35 -3.37 -12.03 3.40
C THR A 35 -4.51 -11.18 3.99
N MET A 36 -5.66 -11.80 4.25
CA MET A 36 -6.70 -11.20 5.08
C MET A 36 -6.42 -11.46 6.55
N GLU A 37 -6.33 -10.38 7.34
CA GLU A 37 -6.02 -10.49 8.76
C GLU A 37 -6.75 -9.43 9.59
N GLU A 38 -6.89 -9.70 10.89
CA GLU A 38 -7.42 -8.74 11.85
C GLU A 38 -6.37 -7.66 12.15
N TYR A 39 -6.70 -6.42 11.82
CA TYR A 39 -5.97 -5.23 12.20
C TYR A 39 -6.59 -4.62 13.45
N ILE A 40 -5.74 -4.26 14.43
CA ILE A 40 -6.17 -3.60 15.68
C ILE A 40 -5.73 -2.15 15.63
N TYR A 41 -6.69 -1.23 15.69
CA TYR A 41 -6.45 0.20 15.70
C TYR A 41 -5.96 0.69 17.07
N ASN A 42 -5.38 1.88 17.10
CA ASN A 42 -4.87 2.49 18.33
C ASN A 42 -5.97 2.78 19.37
N ASP A 43 -7.23 2.88 18.94
CA ASP A 43 -8.39 3.03 19.84
C ASP A 43 -8.90 1.69 20.42
N GLY A 44 -8.26 0.57 20.06
CA GLY A 44 -8.61 -0.78 20.49
C GLY A 44 -9.69 -1.45 19.65
N THR A 45 -10.27 -0.77 18.66
CA THR A 45 -11.17 -1.41 17.69
C THR A 45 -10.38 -2.34 16.78
N SER A 46 -11.05 -3.33 16.19
CA SER A 46 -10.43 -4.25 15.23
C SER A 46 -11.25 -4.41 13.96
N LYS A 47 -10.57 -4.79 12.87
CA LYS A 47 -11.19 -4.99 11.56
C LYS A 47 -10.39 -5.95 10.70
N ASN A 48 -11.07 -6.81 9.97
CA ASN A 48 -10.41 -7.67 8.97
C ASN A 48 -10.05 -6.86 7.73
N LEU A 49 -8.76 -6.68 7.49
CA LEU A 49 -8.21 -5.93 6.37
C LEU A 49 -7.33 -6.80 5.49
N MET A 50 -7.21 -6.41 4.22
CA MET A 50 -6.17 -6.95 3.36
C MET A 50 -4.83 -6.38 3.78
N SER A 51 -3.85 -7.27 3.93
CA SER A 51 -2.46 -6.92 4.18
C SER A 51 -1.53 -7.50 3.11
N LEU A 52 -0.46 -6.78 2.80
CA LEU A 52 0.68 -7.28 2.04
C LEU A 52 1.87 -7.37 2.99
N LYS A 53 2.35 -8.58 3.23
CA LYS A 53 3.47 -8.84 4.13
C LYS A 53 4.62 -9.51 3.40
N GLY A 54 5.83 -9.13 3.74
CA GLY A 54 7.04 -9.68 3.14
C GLY A 54 8.18 -8.68 3.20
N THR A 55 9.14 -8.83 2.30
CA THR A 55 10.32 -7.96 2.22
C THR A 55 10.32 -7.11 0.97
N ILE A 56 10.83 -5.88 1.09
CA ILE A 56 11.14 -5.02 -0.06
C ILE A 56 12.64 -4.69 -0.08
N PRO A 57 13.31 -4.74 -1.25
CA PRO A 57 14.70 -4.35 -1.37
C PRO A 57 14.85 -2.83 -1.25
N VAL A 58 15.67 -2.37 -0.32
CA VAL A 58 15.99 -0.95 -0.09
C VAL A 58 17.49 -0.74 -0.14
N MET A 59 17.96 0.19 -0.96
CA MET A 59 19.37 0.57 -1.01
C MET A 59 19.67 1.59 0.09
N ILE A 60 20.67 1.33 0.94
CA ILE A 60 21.07 2.23 2.03
C ILE A 60 22.40 2.91 1.67
N THR A 61 22.32 4.14 1.19
CA THR A 61 23.46 4.90 0.62
C THR A 61 24.60 5.18 1.61
N GLY A 62 24.35 5.12 2.92
CA GLY A 62 25.32 5.47 3.97
C GLY A 62 26.30 4.36 4.38
N LYS A 63 26.11 3.10 3.95
CA LYS A 63 26.96 1.94 4.31
C LYS A 63 27.47 1.19 3.07
N GLY A 64 27.84 1.93 2.03
CA GLY A 64 28.11 1.38 0.69
C GLY A 64 26.82 1.10 -0.09
N HIS A 65 26.92 0.81 -1.39
CA HIS A 65 25.78 0.46 -2.25
C HIS A 65 25.22 -0.93 -1.93
N THR A 66 24.77 -1.13 -0.68
CA THR A 66 24.23 -2.40 -0.20
C THR A 66 22.71 -2.33 -0.19
N THR A 67 22.08 -3.31 -0.83
CA THR A 67 20.63 -3.51 -0.79
C THR A 67 20.26 -4.41 0.38
N TYR A 68 19.31 -3.97 1.19
CA TYR A 68 18.77 -4.72 2.33
C TYR A 68 17.32 -5.07 2.06
N ASN A 69 16.94 -6.30 2.42
CA ASN A 69 15.54 -6.75 2.37
C ASN A 69 14.84 -6.31 3.64
N ILE A 70 14.06 -5.23 3.56
CA ILE A 70 13.36 -4.65 4.69
C ILE A 70 12.00 -5.32 4.84
N PRO A 71 11.72 -6.00 5.97
CA PRO A 71 10.43 -6.59 6.23
C PRO A 71 9.38 -5.52 6.51
N ILE A 72 8.25 -5.61 5.82
CA ILE A 72 7.14 -4.68 5.92
C ILE A 72 5.79 -5.39 6.08
N SER A 73 4.82 -4.64 6.60
CA SER A 73 3.40 -4.95 6.47
C SER A 73 2.65 -3.70 5.99
N LEU A 74 1.98 -3.81 4.86
CA LEU A 74 1.10 -2.78 4.31
C LEU A 74 -0.35 -3.23 4.49
N TRP A 75 -1.19 -2.38 5.04
CA TRP A 75 -2.60 -2.65 5.32
C TRP A 75 -3.46 -1.73 4.48
N ILE A 76 -4.47 -2.30 3.83
CA ILE A 76 -5.36 -1.59 2.93
C ILE A 76 -6.71 -1.43 3.63
N GLU A 77 -7.18 -0.20 3.71
CA GLU A 77 -8.50 0.13 4.24
C GLU A 77 -9.59 -0.02 3.20
N ASP A 78 -10.84 -0.21 3.64
CA ASP A 78 -11.99 -0.37 2.72
C ASP A 78 -12.27 0.90 1.90
N ASN A 79 -11.86 2.05 2.42
CA ASN A 79 -11.97 3.34 1.77
C ASN A 79 -10.71 3.68 0.95
N TYR A 80 -9.86 2.72 0.64
CA TYR A 80 -8.81 2.89 -0.33
C TYR A 80 -9.42 2.99 -1.75
N PRO A 81 -8.94 3.90 -2.63
CA PRO A 81 -7.75 4.75 -2.48
C PRO A 81 -8.03 6.12 -1.87
N GLN A 82 -9.21 6.40 -1.29
CA GLN A 82 -9.47 7.69 -0.65
C GLN A 82 -8.64 7.90 0.61
N THR A 83 -8.26 6.83 1.30
CA THR A 83 -7.32 6.83 2.42
C THR A 83 -6.02 6.12 2.03
N ALA A 84 -4.89 6.63 2.51
CA ALA A 84 -3.59 5.99 2.35
C ALA A 84 -3.57 4.59 2.97
N PRO A 85 -2.73 3.67 2.48
CA PRO A 85 -2.49 2.41 3.16
C PRO A 85 -1.67 2.62 4.44
N ILE A 86 -1.94 1.84 5.48
CA ILE A 86 -1.19 1.89 6.75
C ILE A 86 0.03 1.00 6.61
N CYS A 87 1.22 1.52 6.88
CA CYS A 87 2.48 0.83 6.59
C CYS A 87 3.35 0.68 7.84
N TYR A 88 3.92 -0.49 8.06
CA TYR A 88 4.86 -0.76 9.16
C TYR A 88 6.11 -1.46 8.67
N VAL A 89 7.25 -1.15 9.29
CA VAL A 89 8.43 -2.00 9.33
C VAL A 89 8.22 -3.10 10.36
N ARG A 90 8.54 -4.34 10.01
CA ARG A 90 8.39 -5.53 10.87
C ARG A 90 9.76 -6.17 11.12
N PRO A 91 10.60 -5.59 11.99
CA PRO A 91 11.97 -6.10 12.20
C PRO A 91 11.97 -7.59 12.55
N THR A 92 12.95 -8.33 12.01
CA THR A 92 13.25 -9.68 12.51
C THR A 92 13.92 -9.58 13.88
N ARG A 93 14.10 -10.71 14.57
CA ARG A 93 14.72 -10.75 15.91
C ARG A 93 16.14 -10.17 15.92
N GLU A 94 16.82 -10.25 14.79
CA GLU A 94 18.19 -9.79 14.57
C GLU A 94 18.25 -8.32 14.12
N MET A 95 17.10 -7.71 13.82
CA MET A 95 17.02 -6.32 13.36
C MET A 95 16.64 -5.38 14.51
N MET A 96 17.30 -4.24 14.55
CA MET A 96 16.91 -3.13 15.41
C MET A 96 16.25 -2.05 14.55
N VAL A 97 15.01 -1.67 14.89
CA VAL A 97 14.39 -0.49 14.27
C VAL A 97 15.06 0.75 14.85
N LEU A 98 15.87 1.40 14.03
CA LEU A 98 16.33 2.74 14.34
C LEU A 98 15.19 3.69 14.01
N ARG A 99 14.59 4.29 15.05
CA ARG A 99 13.65 5.41 14.85
C ARG A 99 14.34 6.47 14.01
N GLY A 100 13.61 6.99 13.04
CA GLY A 100 14.14 7.98 12.13
C GLY A 100 13.04 8.91 11.66
N LYS A 101 13.39 9.84 10.77
CA LYS A 101 12.46 10.83 10.24
C LYS A 101 11.16 10.23 9.68
N PHE A 102 11.21 8.99 9.17
CA PHE A 102 10.10 8.35 8.48
C PHE A 102 9.63 7.04 9.13
N VAL A 103 10.12 6.72 10.34
CA VAL A 103 9.72 5.50 11.07
C VAL A 103 9.51 5.85 12.54
N SER A 104 8.29 5.62 13.02
CA SER A 104 7.89 5.87 14.40
C SER A 104 8.46 4.83 15.38
N SER A 105 8.20 5.00 16.68
CA SER A 105 8.64 4.07 17.73
C SER A 105 8.01 2.69 17.67
N ASN A 106 6.80 2.56 17.12
CA ASN A 106 6.10 1.28 16.96
C ASN A 106 6.38 0.64 15.58
N GLY A 107 7.24 1.26 14.76
CA GLY A 107 7.59 0.79 13.42
C GLY A 107 6.68 1.30 12.30
N GLU A 108 5.69 2.16 12.60
CA GLU A 108 4.85 2.80 11.58
C GLU A 108 5.69 3.67 10.65
N ILE A 109 5.44 3.54 9.35
CA ILE A 109 6.13 4.28 8.29
C ILE A 109 5.39 5.60 8.06
N LEU A 110 6.07 6.70 8.34
CA LEU A 110 5.56 8.07 8.28
C LEU A 110 6.21 8.81 7.12
N LEU A 111 5.90 8.42 5.89
CA LEU A 111 6.42 9.07 4.69
C LEU A 111 5.52 10.26 4.32
N PRO A 112 6.09 11.40 3.86
CA PRO A 112 5.29 12.54 3.40
C PRO A 112 4.26 12.16 2.32
N TYR A 113 4.57 11.16 1.50
CA TYR A 113 3.64 10.63 0.50
C TYR A 113 2.38 9.97 1.10
N LEU A 114 2.49 9.38 2.29
CA LEU A 114 1.36 8.80 3.02
C LEU A 114 0.55 9.88 3.76
N GLU A 115 1.21 10.95 4.21
CA GLU A 115 0.57 12.11 4.84
C GLU A 115 -0.20 12.95 3.81
N ASP A 116 0.45 13.33 2.70
CA ASP A 116 -0.14 14.06 1.58
C ASP A 116 -0.70 13.09 0.53
N TRP A 117 -1.54 12.16 0.98
CA TRP A 117 -2.16 11.18 0.10
C TRP A 117 -3.19 11.84 -0.82
N SER A 118 -2.71 12.35 -1.95
CA SER A 118 -3.56 12.78 -3.04
C SER A 118 -4.13 11.54 -3.74
N ASN A 119 -5.45 11.54 -4.01
CA ASN A 119 -6.10 10.51 -4.80
C ASN A 119 -5.45 10.42 -6.19
N VAL A 120 -4.40 9.61 -6.34
CA VAL A 120 -3.82 9.29 -7.63
C VAL A 120 -4.82 8.38 -8.34
N ARG A 121 -5.73 9.03 -9.08
CA ARG A 121 -6.84 8.53 -9.91
C ARG A 121 -8.25 8.74 -9.32
N SER A 122 -8.64 10.02 -9.27
CA SER A 122 -9.92 10.35 -9.91
C SER A 122 -9.82 9.92 -11.39
N PRO A 123 -10.70 9.08 -11.95
CA PRO A 123 -10.82 9.05 -13.41
C PRO A 123 -11.14 10.49 -13.86
N PRO A 124 -10.63 10.96 -15.02
CA PRO A 124 -11.07 12.26 -15.53
C PRO A 124 -12.59 12.22 -15.56
N GLN A 125 -13.25 13.09 -14.79
CA GLN A 125 -14.67 13.31 -14.98
C GLN A 125 -14.81 13.62 -16.46
N LYS A 126 -15.52 12.75 -17.21
CA LYS A 126 -15.92 13.07 -18.56
C LYS A 126 -16.52 14.46 -18.46
N VAL A 127 -15.85 15.45 -19.06
CA VAL A 127 -16.43 16.77 -19.30
C VAL A 127 -17.64 16.48 -20.16
N THR A 128 -18.79 16.33 -19.50
CA THR A 128 -20.07 16.13 -20.14
C THR A 128 -20.30 17.41 -20.95
N SER A 129 -20.25 17.24 -22.26
CA SER A 129 -20.58 18.21 -23.28
C SER A 129 -21.65 19.21 -22.82
N ARG A 130 -21.29 20.48 -22.69
CA ARG A 130 -22.19 21.55 -23.06
C ARG A 130 -21.77 22.06 -24.42
N THR A 131 -22.45 21.53 -25.42
CA THR A 131 -22.71 22.16 -26.69
C THR A 131 -23.05 23.64 -26.47
N SER A 132 -22.28 24.52 -27.09
CA SER A 132 -22.84 25.72 -27.70
C SER A 132 -22.17 25.88 -29.06
N GLN A 133 -22.96 25.65 -30.10
CA GLN A 133 -22.72 26.17 -31.43
C GLN A 133 -22.33 27.65 -31.34
N SER A 134 -21.38 28.07 -32.17
CA SER A 134 -21.56 29.29 -32.95
C SER A 134 -20.66 29.21 -34.19
N GLN A 135 -21.33 29.07 -35.33
CA GLN A 135 -20.76 29.29 -36.66
C GLN A 135 -20.26 30.74 -36.81
N ARG A 136 -19.35 30.93 -37.79
CA ARG A 136 -19.00 32.13 -38.60
C ARG A 136 -17.48 32.37 -38.55
N GLY A 137 -16.77 32.48 -39.67
CA GLY A 137 -17.17 32.55 -41.08
C GLY A 137 -16.08 32.06 -42.01
#